data_AF-A0A3E2U8B6-F1
#
_entry.id   AF-A0A3E2U8B6-F1
#
_cell.length_a   1.000
_cell.length_b   1.000
_cell.length_c   1.000
_cell.angle_alpha   90.00
_cell.angle_beta   90.00
_cell.angle_gamma   90.00
#
_symmetry.space_group_name_H-M   'P 1'
#
loop_
_entity.id
_entity.type
_entity.pdbx_description
1 polymer ?
#
loop_
_entity_poly.entity_id
_entity_poly.type
_entity_poly.pdbx_seq_one_letter_code
_entity_poly.pdbx_strand_id
1 'polypeptide(L)'
;MKAKRLLSLLLTAALMLSMVTPVLAASAETELPRVSQTRLEETNEVVSIRLQAAGKLVYGSPFELSVVTRPADAQYIGVVLGVKGEAKGYVTLVLSDKLRTLLKMIPLPRKMSKTPDQVEEFNVYAYVKQLIDGNDVSVLLGVADEVVKVMDTLKFYIPTLKDMSMGLKLSLELIRRYLPEGAFSRIYLDEQPVDSGSYVAGAVALESGDLNTAGVAMFKIKPKTEGVRLYWAEDLPAGMTLAEAEAHNVGALLESDGMVVDNAKVTCTYKKKGLFSSKSTEFPTQPGIYTQTATVSGNYSCEKITRTIVIN
;
A
#
# COMPACT_ATOMS: atom_id res chain seq x y z
N MET A 1 34.41 -23.73 9.92
CA MET A 1 33.06 -23.20 9.62
C MET A 1 32.20 -24.27 8.95
N LYS A 2 31.58 -25.19 9.71
CA LYS A 2 30.56 -26.15 9.21
C LYS A 2 29.80 -26.91 10.33
N ALA A 3 29.86 -26.44 11.58
CA ALA A 3 29.23 -27.11 12.74
C ALA A 3 28.14 -26.28 13.45
N LYS A 4 27.86 -25.04 12.99
CA LYS A 4 26.81 -24.17 13.58
C LYS A 4 25.50 -24.11 12.79
N ARG A 5 25.38 -24.88 11.69
CA ARG A 5 24.17 -24.94 10.84
C ARG A 5 23.32 -26.20 11.03
N LEU A 6 23.75 -27.17 11.85
CA LEU A 6 22.93 -28.35 12.16
C LEU A 6 22.11 -28.20 13.45
N LEU A 7 22.47 -27.28 14.35
CA LEU A 7 21.78 -27.12 15.63
C LEU A 7 20.47 -26.31 15.53
N SER A 8 20.30 -25.47 14.50
CA SER A 8 19.05 -24.70 14.34
C SER A 8 17.91 -25.49 13.70
N LEU A 9 18.21 -26.60 13.01
CA LEU A 9 17.19 -27.47 12.44
C LEU A 9 16.60 -28.46 13.46
N LEU A 10 17.35 -28.84 14.50
CA LEU A 10 16.83 -29.71 15.57
C LEU A 10 15.92 -28.99 16.56
N LEU A 11 16.12 -27.68 16.79
CA LEU A 11 15.28 -26.91 17.71
C LEU A 11 13.91 -26.53 17.10
N THR A 12 13.75 -26.66 15.78
CA THR A 12 12.49 -26.36 15.08
C THR A 12 11.60 -27.59 14.90
N ALA A 13 12.11 -28.81 15.16
CA ALA A 13 11.34 -30.05 15.08
C ALA A 13 10.78 -30.52 16.44
N ALA A 14 11.32 -30.04 17.56
CA ALA A 14 10.90 -30.46 18.90
C ALA A 14 9.61 -29.77 19.40
N LEU A 15 9.14 -28.70 18.75
CA LEU A 15 7.94 -27.97 19.18
C LEU A 15 6.64 -28.43 18.48
N MET A 16 6.72 -29.36 17.52
CA MET A 16 5.56 -29.79 16.71
C MET A 16 5.07 -31.21 17.02
N LEU A 17 5.44 -31.81 18.17
CA LEU A 17 5.11 -33.21 18.48
C LEU A 17 4.56 -33.48 19.90
N SER A 18 4.15 -32.48 20.67
CA SER A 18 3.55 -32.68 21.99
C SER A 18 2.01 -32.67 21.99
N MET A 19 1.36 -33.18 20.94
CA MET A 19 -0.09 -33.35 20.92
C MET A 19 -0.49 -34.71 20.34
N VAL A 20 -0.14 -35.83 20.99
CA VAL A 20 -0.97 -37.06 21.00
C VAL A 20 -0.57 -37.96 22.18
N THR A 21 -1.46 -38.14 23.16
CA THR A 21 -1.63 -39.43 23.86
C THR A 21 -3.10 -39.61 24.24
N PRO A 22 -3.75 -40.75 23.92
CA PRO A 22 -5.06 -41.10 24.44
C PRO A 22 -4.99 -42.20 25.53
N VAL A 23 -6.13 -42.34 26.21
CA VAL A 23 -6.65 -43.51 26.97
C VAL A 23 -6.41 -43.60 28.49
N LEU A 24 -7.46 -43.17 29.22
CA LEU A 24 -8.30 -43.93 30.18
C LEU A 24 -7.71 -45.03 31.11
N ALA A 25 -7.84 -44.79 32.43
CA ALA A 25 -8.26 -45.70 33.54
C ALA A 25 -7.89 -45.03 34.89
N ALA A 26 -8.54 -45.12 36.04
CA ALA A 26 -9.81 -45.60 36.56
C ALA A 26 -9.85 -45.15 38.05
N SER A 27 -11.03 -44.70 38.49
CA SER A 27 -11.59 -44.72 39.86
C SER A 27 -10.83 -44.15 41.07
N ALA A 28 -11.40 -43.09 41.68
CA ALA A 28 -11.83 -43.10 43.09
C ALA A 28 -12.67 -41.84 43.39
N GLU A 29 -13.87 -42.06 43.91
CA GLU A 29 -14.83 -41.05 44.37
C GLU A 29 -14.30 -40.29 45.59
N THR A 30 -14.45 -38.96 45.62
CA THR A 30 -14.71 -38.20 46.86
C THR A 30 -15.44 -36.92 46.48
N GLU A 31 -16.70 -36.82 46.90
CA GLU A 31 -17.56 -35.65 46.77
C GLU A 31 -17.01 -34.45 47.55
N LEU A 32 -16.92 -33.29 46.89
CA LEU A 32 -17.03 -31.97 47.51
C LEU A 32 -17.74 -31.05 46.50
N PRO A 33 -18.78 -30.28 46.90
CA PRO A 33 -19.55 -29.46 45.97
C PRO A 33 -18.71 -28.28 45.52
N ARG A 34 -18.14 -28.39 44.32
CA ARG A 34 -17.36 -27.30 43.72
C ARG A 34 -18.33 -26.24 43.22
N VAL A 35 -18.48 -25.19 44.02
CA VAL A 35 -19.05 -23.89 43.68
C VAL A 35 -18.80 -23.59 42.20
N SER A 36 -19.88 -23.41 41.45
CA SER A 36 -19.89 -22.97 40.06
C SER A 36 -19.21 -21.60 39.95
N GLN A 37 -17.88 -21.62 39.83
CA GLN A 37 -17.14 -20.52 39.26
C GLN A 37 -17.38 -20.60 37.75
N THR A 38 -18.32 -19.81 37.25
CA THR A 38 -18.31 -19.29 35.88
C THR A 38 -17.00 -18.51 35.71
N ARG A 39 -15.91 -19.25 35.52
CA ARG A 39 -14.67 -18.72 34.97
C ARG A 39 -14.95 -18.61 33.48
N LEU A 40 -15.26 -17.40 33.03
CA LEU A 40 -15.05 -17.03 31.64
C LEU A 40 -13.57 -17.32 31.37
N GLU A 41 -13.27 -18.46 30.75
CA GLU A 41 -12.00 -18.66 30.09
C GLU A 41 -12.01 -17.70 28.91
N GLU A 42 -11.53 -16.47 29.12
CA GLU A 42 -10.96 -15.67 28.04
C GLU A 42 -9.73 -16.45 27.54
N THR A 43 -9.96 -17.41 26.66
CA THR A 43 -8.89 -17.94 25.83
C THR A 43 -8.42 -16.78 24.97
N ASN A 44 -7.24 -16.22 25.29
CA ASN A 44 -6.49 -15.34 24.39
C ASN A 44 -6.13 -16.15 23.13
N GLU A 45 -7.10 -16.31 22.22
CA GLU A 45 -6.85 -16.89 20.91
C GLU A 45 -5.93 -15.93 20.15
N VAL A 46 -4.83 -16.46 19.61
CA VAL A 46 -3.86 -15.67 18.85
C VAL A 46 -4.58 -15.00 17.68
N VAL A 47 -4.61 -13.66 17.68
CA VAL A 47 -5.23 -12.90 16.59
C VAL A 47 -4.47 -13.16 15.30
N SER A 48 -5.10 -13.84 14.35
CA SER A 48 -4.52 -14.06 13.02
C SER A 48 -5.02 -13.00 12.05
N ILE A 49 -4.12 -12.39 11.27
CA ILE A 49 -4.51 -11.37 10.28
C ILE A 49 -4.12 -11.83 8.88
N ARG A 50 -5.08 -11.86 7.96
CA ARG A 50 -4.90 -12.19 6.55
C ARG A 50 -5.35 -11.04 5.68
N LEU A 51 -4.55 -10.72 4.67
CA LEU A 51 -4.89 -9.72 3.66
C LEU A 51 -5.41 -10.42 2.41
N GLN A 52 -6.56 -9.97 1.92
CA GLN A 52 -7.20 -10.49 0.72
C GLN A 52 -7.42 -9.34 -0.27
N ALA A 53 -7.13 -9.58 -1.54
CA ALA A 53 -7.52 -8.68 -2.61
C ALA A 53 -8.57 -9.40 -3.47
N ALA A 54 -9.77 -8.85 -3.54
CA ALA A 54 -10.85 -9.36 -4.38
C ALA A 54 -10.96 -8.50 -5.64
N GLY A 55 -11.01 -9.12 -6.82
CA GLY A 55 -11.14 -8.43 -8.10
C GLY A 55 -9.87 -8.46 -8.97
N LYS A 56 -9.88 -7.68 -10.06
CA LYS A 56 -8.80 -7.66 -11.06
C LYS A 56 -7.73 -6.68 -10.60
N LEU A 57 -6.57 -7.19 -10.17
CA LEU A 57 -5.39 -6.39 -9.79
C LEU A 57 -4.68 -5.79 -11.02
N VAL A 58 -5.40 -4.93 -11.74
CA VAL A 58 -4.91 -4.19 -12.91
C VAL A 58 -5.30 -2.72 -12.72
N TYR A 59 -4.39 -1.81 -13.07
CA TYR A 59 -4.64 -0.37 -13.01
C TYR A 59 -5.95 0.00 -13.72
N GLY A 60 -6.79 0.79 -13.05
CA GLY A 60 -8.10 1.22 -13.54
C GLY A 60 -9.22 0.16 -13.44
N SER A 61 -8.94 -1.04 -12.92
CA SER A 61 -9.97 -2.04 -12.64
C SER A 61 -10.45 -1.94 -11.18
N PRO A 62 -11.74 -2.22 -10.90
CA PRO A 62 -12.22 -2.31 -9.53
C PRO A 62 -11.61 -3.53 -8.83
N PHE A 63 -11.04 -3.30 -7.65
CA PHE A 63 -10.68 -4.34 -6.71
C PHE A 63 -10.91 -3.82 -5.28
N GLU A 64 -10.98 -4.73 -4.32
CA GLU A 64 -11.15 -4.42 -2.92
C GLU A 64 -10.06 -5.12 -2.11
N LEU A 65 -9.28 -4.34 -1.37
CA LEU A 65 -8.35 -4.87 -0.37
C LEU A 65 -9.06 -4.98 0.97
N SER A 66 -9.21 -6.21 1.47
CA SER A 66 -9.81 -6.48 2.77
C SER A 66 -8.81 -7.16 3.70
N VAL A 67 -8.95 -6.88 4.99
CA VAL A 67 -8.18 -7.53 6.06
C VAL A 67 -9.14 -8.43 6.83
N VAL A 68 -8.87 -9.73 6.80
CA VAL A 68 -9.64 -10.76 7.48
C VAL A 68 -8.90 -11.16 8.73
N THR A 69 -9.53 -10.98 9.89
CA THR A 69 -8.98 -11.38 11.19
C THR A 69 -9.65 -12.63 11.74
N ARG A 70 -8.98 -13.32 12.66
CA ARG A 70 -9.60 -14.29 13.56
C ARG A 70 -9.13 -13.98 14.99
N PRO A 71 -10.03 -13.66 15.93
CA PRO A 71 -11.49 -13.58 15.74
C PRO A 71 -11.90 -12.46 14.76
N ALA A 72 -13.07 -12.60 14.15
CA ALA A 72 -13.51 -11.74 13.05
C ALA A 72 -13.81 -10.29 13.47
N ASP A 73 -14.02 -10.06 14.77
CA ASP A 73 -14.33 -8.77 15.37
C ASP A 73 -13.10 -8.10 16.03
N ALA A 74 -11.91 -8.65 15.78
CA ALA A 74 -10.66 -8.08 16.26
C ALA A 74 -10.45 -6.67 15.69
N GLN A 75 -10.08 -5.75 16.57
CA GLN A 75 -9.70 -4.40 16.17
C GLN A 75 -8.27 -4.41 15.64
N TYR A 76 -8.04 -3.75 14.51
CA TYR A 76 -6.71 -3.67 13.91
C TYR A 76 -6.47 -2.34 13.20
N ILE A 77 -5.18 -2.06 12.98
CA ILE A 77 -4.68 -1.07 12.03
C ILE A 77 -3.83 -1.80 10.99
N GLY A 78 -4.31 -1.84 9.75
CA GLY A 78 -3.59 -2.31 8.58
C GLY A 78 -2.65 -1.23 8.05
N VAL A 79 -1.55 -1.65 7.45
CA VAL A 79 -0.58 -0.81 6.78
C VAL A 79 -0.36 -1.39 5.39
N VAL A 80 -0.47 -0.57 4.35
CA VAL A 80 -0.16 -0.96 2.97
C VAL A 80 0.90 -0.02 2.42
N LEU A 81 1.96 -0.61 1.87
CA LEU A 81 3.18 0.05 1.41
C LEU A 81 3.43 -0.28 -0.05
N GLY A 82 3.53 0.75 -0.89
CA GLY A 82 3.99 0.58 -2.26
C GLY A 82 5.52 0.63 -2.33
N VAL A 83 6.12 -0.47 -2.80
CA VAL A 83 7.58 -0.69 -2.74
C VAL A 83 8.28 -0.63 -4.11
N LYS A 84 7.54 -0.80 -5.22
CA LYS A 84 8.08 -0.79 -6.59
C LYS A 84 7.07 -0.26 -7.59
N GLY A 85 7.55 0.26 -8.72
CA GLY A 85 6.70 0.80 -9.80
C GLY A 85 6.18 2.19 -9.46
N GLU A 86 4.99 2.52 -9.97
CA GLU A 86 4.29 3.78 -9.66
C GLU A 86 3.85 3.84 -8.20
N ALA A 87 3.60 2.67 -7.60
CA ALA A 87 3.28 2.56 -6.19
C ALA A 87 4.39 3.05 -5.23
N LYS A 88 5.64 3.23 -5.69
CA LYS A 88 6.77 3.50 -4.80
C LYS A 88 6.54 4.77 -3.96
N GLY A 89 6.54 4.62 -2.64
CA GLY A 89 6.32 5.74 -1.70
C GLY A 89 4.84 5.95 -1.32
N TYR A 90 3.92 5.15 -1.86
CA TYR A 90 2.54 5.13 -1.38
C TYR A 90 2.44 4.43 -0.02
N VAL A 91 1.76 5.05 0.95
CA VAL A 91 1.47 4.45 2.24
C VAL A 91 0.02 4.72 2.60
N THR A 92 -0.71 3.71 3.05
CA THR A 92 -2.07 3.90 3.58
C THR A 92 -2.27 3.07 4.84
N LEU A 93 -3.00 3.62 5.80
CA LEU A 93 -3.47 2.91 6.98
C LEU A 93 -4.91 2.46 6.75
N VAL A 94 -5.23 1.22 7.12
CA VAL A 94 -6.59 0.67 7.00
C VAL A 94 -7.12 0.39 8.39
N LEU A 95 -8.19 1.06 8.79
CA LEU A 95 -8.80 0.80 10.10
C LEU A 95 -9.81 -0.32 9.99
N SER A 96 -9.86 -1.21 10.99
CA SER A 96 -10.98 -2.15 11.13
C SER A 96 -12.33 -1.41 11.18
N ASP A 97 -13.38 -2.00 10.63
CA ASP A 97 -14.70 -1.36 10.57
C ASP A 97 -15.25 -0.98 11.96
N LYS A 98 -14.96 -1.81 12.97
CA LYS A 98 -15.31 -1.56 14.38
C LYS A 98 -14.61 -0.30 14.89
N LEU A 99 -13.30 -0.18 14.69
CA LEU A 99 -12.54 1.01 15.06
C LEU A 99 -13.02 2.25 14.30
N ARG A 100 -13.19 2.15 12.98
CA ARG A 100 -13.68 3.24 12.13
C ARG A 100 -15.04 3.76 12.63
N THR A 101 -15.96 2.85 12.95
CA THR A 101 -17.29 3.19 13.44
C THR A 101 -17.22 3.88 14.81
N LEU A 102 -16.42 3.35 15.74
CA LEU A 102 -16.21 3.96 17.06
C LEU A 102 -15.67 5.40 16.94
N LEU A 103 -14.69 5.65 16.07
CA LEU A 103 -14.13 6.98 15.87
C LEU A 103 -15.10 7.97 15.23
N LYS A 104 -16.04 7.50 14.40
CA LYS A 104 -17.09 8.34 13.80
C LYS A 104 -18.17 8.75 14.80
N MET A 105 -18.42 7.92 15.82
CA MET A 105 -19.41 8.21 16.86
C MET A 105 -18.97 9.26 17.88
N ILE A 106 -17.68 9.62 17.93
CA ILE A 106 -17.17 10.62 18.86
C ILE A 106 -17.11 11.98 18.13
N PRO A 107 -18.09 12.89 18.36
CA PRO A 107 -18.11 14.19 17.71
C PRO A 107 -16.98 15.08 18.24
N LEU A 108 -16.46 15.95 17.36
CA LEU A 108 -15.46 16.96 17.68
C LEU A 108 -15.93 18.36 17.24
N PRO A 109 -15.45 19.42 17.90
CA PRO A 109 -15.77 20.79 17.51
C PRO A 109 -15.31 21.09 16.07
N ARG A 110 -16.19 21.69 15.25
CA ARG A 110 -15.90 22.05 13.84
C ARG A 110 -14.65 22.92 13.67
N LYS A 111 -14.30 23.74 14.67
CA LYS A 111 -13.08 24.57 14.68
C LYS A 111 -11.76 23.79 14.56
N MET A 112 -11.79 22.47 14.78
CA MET A 112 -10.63 21.59 14.60
C MET A 112 -10.53 21.05 13.15
N SER A 113 -11.54 21.27 12.31
CA SER A 113 -11.50 20.99 10.88
C SER A 113 -10.59 22.01 10.17
N LYS A 114 -9.91 21.58 9.11
CA LYS A 114 -9.23 22.46 8.14
C LYS A 114 -10.24 23.28 7.33
N THR A 115 -11.48 22.81 7.24
CA THR A 115 -12.60 23.47 6.54
C THR A 115 -13.84 23.57 7.43
N PRO A 116 -13.81 24.36 8.51
CA PRO A 116 -14.91 24.45 9.48
C PRO A 116 -16.26 24.86 8.87
N ASP A 117 -16.23 25.68 7.83
CA ASP A 117 -17.42 26.23 7.17
C ASP A 117 -18.10 25.25 6.20
N GLN A 118 -17.44 24.14 5.85
CA GLN A 118 -17.91 23.17 4.86
C GLN A 118 -18.31 21.82 5.47
N VAL A 119 -18.08 21.60 6.77
CA VAL A 119 -18.30 20.31 7.42
C VAL A 119 -19.38 20.43 8.49
N GLU A 120 -20.51 19.76 8.26
CA GLU A 120 -21.62 19.78 9.22
C GLU A 120 -21.35 18.89 10.45
N GLU A 121 -20.76 17.70 10.22
CA GLU A 121 -20.42 16.75 11.28
C GLU A 121 -18.93 16.46 11.26
N PHE A 122 -18.22 16.90 12.30
CA PHE A 122 -16.80 16.63 12.51
C PHE A 122 -16.64 15.65 13.67
N ASN A 123 -15.79 14.65 13.51
CA ASN A 123 -15.58 13.57 14.49
C ASN A 123 -14.11 13.16 14.55
N VAL A 124 -13.76 12.30 15.50
CA VAL A 124 -12.37 11.86 15.70
C VAL A 124 -11.80 11.19 14.44
N TYR A 125 -12.60 10.40 13.72
CA TYR A 125 -12.18 9.80 12.46
C TYR A 125 -11.76 10.85 11.43
N ALA A 126 -12.60 11.86 11.19
CA ALA A 126 -12.33 12.94 10.25
C ALA A 126 -11.11 13.77 10.67
N TYR A 127 -10.95 14.02 11.97
CA TYR A 127 -9.76 14.72 12.49
C TYR A 127 -8.48 13.93 12.25
N VAL A 128 -8.46 12.63 12.54
CA VAL A 128 -7.30 11.77 12.28
C VAL A 128 -7.01 11.69 10.78
N LYS A 129 -8.03 11.49 9.93
CA LYS A 129 -7.88 11.49 8.47
C LYS A 129 -7.22 12.77 7.97
N GLN A 130 -7.69 13.93 8.45
CA GLN A 130 -7.15 15.24 8.12
C GLN A 130 -5.68 15.43 8.51
N LEU A 131 -5.25 14.84 9.62
CA LEU A 131 -3.87 14.91 10.09
C LEU A 131 -2.95 13.95 9.34
N ILE A 132 -3.48 12.83 8.83
CA ILE A 132 -2.70 11.81 8.12
C ILE A 132 -2.60 12.15 6.64
N ASP A 133 -3.74 12.33 5.96
CA ASP A 133 -3.81 12.37 4.50
C ASP A 133 -2.87 13.40 3.88
N GLY A 134 -2.04 12.93 2.95
CA GLY A 134 -1.13 13.74 2.15
C GLY A 134 0.13 14.21 2.89
N ASN A 135 0.31 13.87 4.17
CA ASN A 135 1.49 14.22 4.95
C ASN A 135 2.59 13.15 4.84
N ASP A 136 3.78 13.45 5.38
CA ASP A 136 4.85 12.46 5.55
C ASP A 136 4.49 11.44 6.63
N VAL A 137 4.99 10.21 6.49
CA VAL A 137 4.80 9.11 7.45
C VAL A 137 5.16 9.49 8.90
N SER A 138 6.11 10.40 9.09
CA SER A 138 6.51 10.89 10.42
C SER A 138 5.37 11.56 11.19
N VAL A 139 4.31 12.00 10.50
CA VAL A 139 3.11 12.60 11.11
C VAL A 139 2.44 11.64 12.09
N LEU A 140 2.60 10.31 11.92
CA LEU A 140 1.95 9.31 12.77
C LEU A 140 2.29 9.45 14.26
N LEU A 141 3.50 9.92 14.61
CA LEU A 141 3.85 10.19 16.01
C LEU A 141 3.02 11.35 16.57
N GLY A 142 2.94 12.46 15.81
CA GLY A 142 2.14 13.62 16.18
C GLY A 142 0.65 13.27 16.28
N VAL A 143 0.13 12.47 15.35
CA VAL A 143 -1.26 11.99 15.39
C VAL A 143 -1.50 11.11 16.61
N ALA A 144 -0.58 10.21 16.94
CA ALA A 144 -0.70 9.37 18.13
C ALA A 144 -0.77 10.19 19.42
N ASP A 145 0.00 11.28 19.50
CA ASP A 145 -0.03 12.21 20.64
C ASP A 145 -1.30 13.07 20.65
N GLU A 146 -1.79 13.51 19.48
CA GLU A 146 -3.06 14.23 19.35
C GLU A 146 -4.27 13.38 19.79
N VAL A 147 -4.27 12.08 19.45
CA VAL A 147 -5.32 11.15 19.91
C VAL A 147 -5.34 11.04 21.44
N VAL A 148 -4.17 11.06 22.10
CA VAL A 148 -4.07 11.09 23.57
C VAL A 148 -4.63 12.39 24.15
N LYS A 149 -4.33 13.54 23.52
CA LYS A 149 -4.89 14.85 23.96
C LYS A 149 -6.42 14.91 23.84
N VAL A 150 -6.98 14.30 22.79
CA VAL A 150 -8.44 14.16 22.65
C VAL A 150 -9.00 13.33 23.81
N MET A 151 -8.30 12.27 24.20
CA MET A 151 -8.64 11.44 25.36
C MET A 151 -8.68 12.27 26.66
N ASP A 152 -7.67 13.11 26.90
CA ASP A 152 -7.63 14.00 28.07
C ASP A 152 -8.75 15.05 28.06
N THR A 153 -9.07 15.56 26.87
CA THR A 153 -10.11 16.58 26.68
C THR A 153 -11.51 16.03 26.91
N LEU A 154 -11.77 14.81 26.47
CA LEU A 154 -13.07 14.16 26.63
C LEU A 154 -13.39 13.78 28.08
N LYS A 155 -12.41 13.87 29.00
CA LYS A 155 -12.51 13.53 30.44
C LYS A 155 -13.02 12.12 30.78
N PHE A 156 -13.36 11.32 29.77
CA PHE A 156 -13.73 9.93 29.85
C PHE A 156 -12.63 9.10 29.19
N TYR A 157 -12.13 8.09 29.90
CA TYR A 157 -11.19 7.14 29.33
C TYR A 157 -11.94 6.25 28.32
N ILE A 158 -11.55 6.35 27.06
CA ILE A 158 -12.00 5.44 26.00
C ILE A 158 -10.81 4.52 25.71
N PRO A 159 -10.79 3.26 26.21
CA PRO A 159 -9.66 2.33 26.03
C PRO A 159 -9.19 2.25 24.57
N THR A 160 -10.15 2.23 23.63
CA THR A 160 -9.91 2.19 22.19
C THR A 160 -9.04 3.34 21.66
N LEU A 161 -9.11 4.54 22.23
CA LEU A 161 -8.26 5.67 21.80
C LEU A 161 -6.80 5.47 22.23
N LYS A 162 -6.56 4.88 23.41
CA LYS A 162 -5.21 4.51 23.86
C LYS A 162 -4.64 3.41 22.97
N ASP A 163 -5.43 2.37 22.70
CA ASP A 163 -4.99 1.25 21.86
C ASP A 163 -4.71 1.73 20.42
N MET A 164 -5.49 2.67 19.90
CA MET A 164 -5.22 3.33 18.64
C MET A 164 -3.91 4.12 18.65
N SER A 165 -3.65 4.93 19.68
CA SER A 165 -2.39 5.68 19.80
C SER A 165 -1.18 4.74 19.78
N MET A 166 -1.26 3.61 20.49
CA MET A 166 -0.22 2.56 20.46
C MET A 166 -0.12 1.92 19.07
N GLY A 167 -1.25 1.58 18.45
CA GLY A 167 -1.31 0.99 17.12
C GLY A 167 -0.72 1.89 16.02
N LEU A 168 -0.89 3.21 16.12
CA LEU A 168 -0.26 4.17 15.20
C LEU A 168 1.26 4.20 15.36
N LYS A 169 1.78 4.10 16.59
CA LYS A 169 3.23 4.01 16.86
C LYS A 169 3.82 2.71 16.30
N LEU A 170 3.14 1.57 16.51
CA LEU A 170 3.55 0.29 15.94
C LEU A 170 3.46 0.27 14.40
N SER A 171 2.43 0.91 13.84
CA SER A 171 2.29 1.07 12.38
C SER A 171 3.47 1.83 11.80
N LEU A 172 3.93 2.89 12.47
CA LEU A 172 5.13 3.62 12.07
C LEU A 172 6.39 2.75 12.11
N GLU A 173 6.56 1.92 13.14
CA GLU A 173 7.69 0.97 13.22
C GLU A 173 7.67 -0.03 12.07
N LEU A 174 6.48 -0.57 11.74
CA LEU A 174 6.31 -1.44 10.57
C LEU A 174 6.66 -0.71 9.27
N ILE A 175 6.19 0.52 9.09
CA ILE A 175 6.52 1.31 7.89
C ILE A 175 8.03 1.49 7.77
N ARG A 176 8.71 1.93 8.85
CA ARG A 176 10.16 2.15 8.88
C ARG A 176 10.98 0.88 8.63
N ARG A 177 10.45 -0.29 8.98
CA ARG A 177 11.11 -1.58 8.71
C ARG A 177 11.16 -1.91 7.23
N TYR A 178 10.14 -1.54 6.46
CA TYR A 178 10.04 -1.87 5.03
C TYR A 178 10.37 -0.69 4.11
N LEU A 179 10.33 0.53 4.63
CA LEU A 179 10.59 1.76 3.93
C LEU A 179 11.72 2.52 4.67
N PRO A 180 12.94 2.59 4.10
CA PRO A 180 14.06 3.25 4.77
C PRO A 180 13.80 4.75 4.98
N GLU A 181 14.39 5.31 6.03
CA GLU A 181 14.30 6.74 6.33
C GLU A 181 14.76 7.59 5.13
N GLY A 182 13.99 8.62 4.80
CA GLY A 182 14.24 9.51 3.65
C GLY A 182 13.58 9.10 2.35
N ALA A 183 12.87 7.97 2.29
CA ALA A 183 11.99 7.66 1.17
C ALA A 183 10.71 8.53 1.26
N PHE A 184 10.65 9.60 0.47
CA PHE A 184 9.47 10.46 0.35
C PHE A 184 8.21 9.61 0.18
N SER A 185 7.35 9.64 1.19
CA SER A 185 6.15 8.82 1.22
C SER A 185 4.98 9.62 1.75
N ARG A 186 3.92 9.66 0.95
CA ARG A 186 2.66 10.29 1.37
C ARG A 186 1.80 9.23 2.01
N ILE A 187 1.36 9.51 3.23
CA ILE A 187 0.49 8.61 3.98
C ILE A 187 -0.97 9.04 3.85
N TYR A 188 -1.85 8.05 3.78
CA TYR A 188 -3.29 8.21 3.68
C TYR A 188 -4.01 7.31 4.70
N LEU A 189 -5.27 7.63 5.00
CA LEU A 189 -6.13 6.81 5.86
C LEU A 189 -7.33 6.28 5.09
N ASP A 190 -7.51 4.96 5.12
CA ASP A 190 -8.56 4.18 4.45
C ASP A 190 -8.62 4.39 2.91
N GLU A 191 -7.51 4.80 2.29
CA GLU A 191 -7.42 4.90 0.83
C GLU A 191 -6.94 3.58 0.22
N GLN A 192 -7.63 3.13 -0.84
CA GLN A 192 -7.22 1.96 -1.59
C GLN A 192 -6.08 2.28 -2.57
N PRO A 193 -5.07 1.40 -2.71
CA PRO A 193 -4.01 1.62 -3.68
C PRO A 193 -4.55 1.59 -5.11
N VAL A 194 -4.22 2.60 -5.92
CA VAL A 194 -4.71 2.67 -7.31
C VAL A 194 -3.60 2.37 -8.31
N ASP A 195 -2.38 2.82 -8.00
CA ASP A 195 -1.25 2.78 -8.93
C ASP A 195 -0.75 1.37 -9.21
N SER A 196 -0.16 1.18 -10.40
CA SER A 196 0.51 -0.06 -10.74
C SER A 196 1.83 -0.20 -9.97
N GLY A 197 2.12 -1.41 -9.52
CA GLY A 197 3.31 -1.62 -8.71
C GLY A 197 3.24 -2.84 -7.82
N SER A 198 4.28 -3.00 -7.02
CA SER A 198 4.32 -4.03 -5.98
C SER A 198 4.02 -3.39 -4.64
N TYR A 199 3.15 -4.06 -3.87
CA TYR A 199 2.72 -3.63 -2.56
C TYR A 199 3.06 -4.69 -1.52
N VAL A 200 3.38 -4.22 -0.33
CA VAL A 200 3.52 -5.03 0.89
C VAL A 200 2.47 -4.50 1.86
N ALA A 201 1.64 -5.38 2.38
CA ALA A 201 0.66 -5.03 3.38
C ALA A 201 0.88 -5.84 4.65
N GLY A 202 0.59 -5.24 5.80
CA GLY A 202 0.57 -5.90 7.09
C GLY A 202 -0.47 -5.29 8.01
N ALA A 203 -0.60 -5.79 9.23
CA ALA A 203 -1.54 -5.25 10.20
C ALA A 203 -1.11 -5.52 11.65
N VAL A 204 -1.59 -4.66 12.54
CA VAL A 204 -1.40 -4.71 13.98
C VAL A 204 -2.76 -4.88 14.64
N ALA A 205 -2.94 -5.95 15.41
CA ALA A 205 -4.12 -6.12 16.25
C ALA A 205 -4.04 -5.19 17.48
N LEU A 206 -5.17 -4.66 17.93
CA LEU A 206 -5.28 -3.70 19.03
C LEU A 206 -5.87 -4.29 20.32
N GLU A 207 -6.05 -5.61 20.42
CA GLU A 207 -6.72 -6.22 21.58
C GLU A 207 -5.87 -6.18 22.87
N SER A 208 -6.56 -5.98 24.00
CA SER A 208 -5.91 -5.80 25.29
C SER A 208 -5.31 -7.10 25.81
N GLY A 209 -3.98 -7.15 25.92
CA GLY A 209 -3.27 -8.25 26.58
C GLY A 209 -2.20 -8.90 25.72
N ASP A 210 -2.30 -8.79 24.40
CA ASP A 210 -1.32 -9.34 23.46
C ASP A 210 -1.34 -8.57 22.13
N LEU A 211 -0.40 -7.64 21.96
CA LEU A 211 -0.19 -6.92 20.69
C LEU A 211 0.44 -7.86 19.68
N ASN A 212 -0.36 -8.78 19.14
CA ASN A 212 0.09 -9.79 18.21
C ASN A 212 0.16 -9.22 16.79
N THR A 213 1.39 -8.97 16.32
CA THR A 213 1.68 -8.58 14.95
C THR A 213 1.87 -9.85 14.12
N ALA A 214 0.89 -10.23 13.30
CA ALA A 214 1.06 -11.42 12.46
C ALA A 214 0.18 -11.42 11.21
N GLY A 215 0.70 -10.78 10.17
CA GLY A 215 0.22 -10.95 8.79
C GLY A 215 1.00 -10.02 7.87
N VAL A 216 1.77 -10.57 6.94
CA VAL A 216 2.36 -9.81 5.83
C VAL A 216 1.93 -10.45 4.53
N ALA A 217 1.35 -9.66 3.63
CA ALA A 217 1.03 -10.09 2.28
C ALA A 217 1.75 -9.21 1.26
N MET A 218 2.11 -9.81 0.13
CA MET A 218 2.63 -9.08 -1.01
C MET A 218 1.65 -9.26 -2.17
N PHE A 219 1.30 -8.16 -2.82
CA PHE A 219 0.45 -8.20 -4.02
C PHE A 219 0.98 -7.23 -5.08
N LYS A 220 0.52 -7.41 -6.31
CA LYS A 220 0.97 -6.60 -7.45
C LYS A 220 -0.24 -6.13 -8.25
N ILE A 221 -0.38 -4.82 -8.40
CA ILE A 221 -1.29 -4.20 -9.35
C ILE A 221 -0.53 -4.12 -10.68
N LYS A 222 -1.03 -4.80 -11.71
CA LYS A 222 -0.41 -4.77 -13.05
C LYS A 222 -0.77 -3.46 -13.77
N PRO A 223 0.12 -2.94 -14.63
CA PRO A 223 -0.25 -1.84 -15.51
C PRO A 223 -1.37 -2.28 -16.46
N LYS A 224 -2.14 -1.32 -16.94
CA LYS A 224 -3.21 -1.57 -17.92
C LYS A 224 -2.60 -1.82 -19.30
N THR A 225 -3.08 -2.88 -19.96
CA THR A 225 -2.66 -3.28 -21.32
C THR A 225 -3.81 -3.32 -22.32
N GLU A 226 -5.01 -3.68 -21.86
CA GLU A 226 -6.21 -3.74 -22.69
C GLU A 226 -6.67 -2.33 -23.05
N GLY A 227 -6.99 -2.09 -24.33
CA GLY A 227 -7.45 -0.79 -24.82
C GLY A 227 -6.38 0.30 -24.84
N VAL A 228 -5.10 -0.06 -24.64
CA VAL A 228 -3.97 0.88 -24.58
C VAL A 228 -3.14 0.81 -25.85
N ARG A 229 -2.93 1.96 -26.51
CA ARG A 229 -2.07 2.05 -27.70
C ARG A 229 -1.24 3.33 -27.72
N LEU A 230 -0.06 3.23 -28.33
CA LEU A 230 0.78 4.38 -28.68
C LEU A 230 0.53 4.75 -30.14
N TYR A 231 0.56 6.05 -30.42
CA TYR A 231 0.57 6.59 -31.78
C TYR A 231 1.42 7.87 -31.83
N TRP A 232 1.89 8.23 -33.01
CA TRP A 232 2.68 9.44 -33.19
C TRP A 232 1.78 10.68 -33.11
N ALA A 233 2.24 11.73 -32.44
CA ALA A 233 1.48 12.97 -32.31
C ALA A 233 1.24 13.64 -33.68
N GLU A 234 2.18 13.46 -34.59
CA GLU A 234 2.16 14.02 -35.94
C GLU A 234 2.87 13.07 -36.91
N ASP A 235 2.35 12.99 -38.14
CA ASP A 235 3.02 12.33 -39.26
C ASP A 235 4.13 13.23 -39.81
N LEU A 236 5.35 12.70 -39.89
CA LEU A 236 6.52 13.45 -40.35
C LEU A 236 6.73 13.27 -41.86
N PRO A 237 7.28 14.30 -42.54
CA PRO A 237 7.72 14.16 -43.93
C PRO A 237 8.86 13.14 -44.08
N ALA A 238 9.04 12.62 -45.30
CA ALA A 238 10.04 11.59 -45.60
C ALA A 238 11.49 12.03 -45.33
N GLY A 239 11.74 13.34 -45.34
CA GLY A 239 12.97 13.97 -44.90
C GLY A 239 12.70 15.43 -44.56
N MET A 240 13.44 15.94 -43.57
CA MET A 240 13.28 17.30 -43.06
C MET A 240 14.64 17.87 -42.66
N THR A 241 14.76 19.19 -42.68
CA THR A 241 15.88 19.89 -42.08
C THR A 241 15.78 19.85 -40.55
N LEU A 242 16.87 20.16 -39.85
CA LEU A 242 16.85 20.21 -38.38
C LEU A 242 15.81 21.21 -37.85
N ALA A 243 15.69 22.38 -38.47
CA ALA A 243 14.75 23.43 -38.07
C ALA A 243 13.29 23.01 -38.28
N GLU A 244 12.98 22.31 -39.37
CA GLU A 244 11.65 21.73 -39.60
C GLU A 244 11.33 20.63 -38.59
N ALA A 245 12.33 19.81 -38.25
CA ALA A 245 12.18 18.75 -37.26
C ALA A 245 11.90 19.25 -35.85
N GLU A 246 12.48 20.40 -35.47
CA GLU A 246 12.20 21.09 -34.21
C GLU A 246 10.81 21.75 -34.18
N ALA A 247 10.25 22.09 -35.35
CA ALA A 247 8.92 22.68 -35.46
C ALA A 247 7.78 21.64 -35.39
N HIS A 248 8.04 20.38 -35.72
CA HIS A 248 7.06 19.29 -35.68
C HIS A 248 6.96 18.63 -34.29
N ASN A 249 5.76 18.14 -33.94
CA ASN A 249 5.60 17.33 -32.73
C ASN A 249 6.10 15.90 -32.98
N VAL A 250 7.40 15.72 -32.76
CA VAL A 250 8.05 14.41 -32.91
C VAL A 250 7.68 13.42 -31.80
N GLY A 251 6.86 13.81 -30.82
CA GLY A 251 6.44 12.96 -29.71
C GLY A 251 5.48 11.83 -30.10
N ALA A 252 5.20 10.99 -29.11
CA ALA A 252 4.16 9.97 -29.19
C ALA A 252 3.17 10.20 -28.05
N LEU A 253 1.90 9.93 -28.34
CA LEU A 253 0.80 10.04 -27.40
C LEU A 253 0.31 8.63 -27.03
N LEU A 254 -0.19 8.51 -25.81
CA LEU A 254 -0.83 7.29 -25.32
C LEU A 254 -2.35 7.48 -25.38
N GLU A 255 -3.04 6.52 -25.96
CA GLU A 255 -4.50 6.39 -25.86
C GLU A 255 -4.85 5.22 -24.94
N SER A 256 -5.88 5.40 -24.11
CA SER A 256 -6.52 4.34 -23.34
C SER A 256 -8.04 4.43 -23.56
N ASP A 257 -8.65 3.35 -24.04
CA ASP A 257 -10.09 3.24 -24.33
C ASP A 257 -10.63 4.39 -25.21
N GLY A 258 -9.86 4.82 -26.21
CA GLY A 258 -10.26 5.88 -27.14
C GLY A 258 -10.05 7.31 -26.62
N MET A 259 -9.46 7.49 -25.43
CA MET A 259 -9.11 8.80 -24.87
C MET A 259 -7.60 8.98 -24.73
N VAL A 260 -7.11 10.16 -25.08
CA VAL A 260 -5.69 10.53 -24.91
C VAL A 260 -5.38 10.70 -23.43
N VAL A 261 -4.26 10.14 -22.98
CA VAL A 261 -3.80 10.21 -21.59
C VAL A 261 -2.75 11.32 -21.45
N ASP A 262 -3.14 12.45 -20.86
CA ASP A 262 -2.31 13.66 -20.79
C ASP A 262 -1.01 13.48 -19.97
N ASN A 263 -1.03 12.66 -18.92
CA ASN A 263 0.10 12.46 -18.01
C ASN A 263 0.78 11.09 -18.20
N ALA A 264 0.74 10.54 -19.41
CA ALA A 264 1.38 9.27 -19.70
C ALA A 264 2.92 9.39 -19.71
N LYS A 265 3.61 8.41 -19.10
CA LYS A 265 5.08 8.32 -19.12
C LYS A 265 5.57 7.71 -20.43
N VAL A 266 5.39 8.45 -21.53
CA VAL A 266 5.89 8.09 -22.85
C VAL A 266 7.33 8.58 -23.00
N THR A 267 8.23 7.69 -23.42
CA THR A 267 9.63 8.00 -23.69
C THR A 267 9.93 7.71 -25.15
N CYS A 268 10.52 8.69 -25.84
CA CYS A 268 11.03 8.54 -27.19
C CYS A 268 12.56 8.37 -27.14
N THR A 269 13.07 7.40 -27.89
CA THR A 269 14.51 7.18 -28.06
C THR A 269 14.87 7.18 -29.54
N TYR A 270 16.08 7.64 -29.84
CA TYR A 270 16.59 7.81 -31.19
C TYR A 270 17.88 7.02 -31.35
N LYS A 271 18.01 6.27 -32.43
CA LYS A 271 19.22 5.54 -32.78
C LYS A 271 19.64 5.86 -34.20
N LYS A 272 20.83 6.45 -34.39
CA LYS A 272 21.39 6.71 -35.72
C LYS A 272 21.67 5.39 -36.46
N LYS A 273 21.41 5.30 -37.76
CA LYS A 273 21.75 4.12 -38.56
C LYS A 273 23.27 4.06 -38.75
N GLY A 274 23.91 3.01 -38.22
CA GLY A 274 25.36 2.82 -38.32
C GLY A 274 25.92 1.83 -37.29
N LEU A 275 27.12 1.30 -37.55
CA LEU A 275 27.74 0.17 -36.81
C LEU A 275 28.11 0.51 -35.35
N PHE A 276 28.27 1.80 -35.01
CA PHE A 276 28.67 2.29 -33.68
C PHE A 276 27.67 3.28 -33.06
N SER A 277 26.37 3.11 -33.33
CA SER A 277 25.32 4.03 -32.87
C SER A 277 24.79 3.71 -31.47
N SER A 278 24.89 4.70 -30.57
CA SER A 278 24.22 4.69 -29.27
C SER A 278 22.76 5.14 -29.41
N LYS A 279 21.94 4.78 -28.41
CA LYS A 279 20.58 5.31 -28.27
C LYS A 279 20.64 6.62 -27.47
N SER A 280 19.91 7.63 -27.91
CA SER A 280 19.71 8.89 -27.18
C SER A 280 18.23 9.07 -26.84
N THR A 281 17.93 9.75 -25.74
CA THR A 281 16.59 10.26 -25.41
C THR A 281 16.37 11.68 -25.91
N GLU A 282 17.45 12.37 -26.29
CA GLU A 282 17.40 13.72 -26.85
C GLU A 282 17.16 13.67 -28.35
N PHE A 283 16.45 14.68 -28.86
CA PHE A 283 16.19 14.79 -30.27
C PHE A 283 17.51 14.92 -31.06
N PRO A 284 17.69 14.22 -32.21
CA PRO A 284 18.95 14.27 -32.94
C PRO A 284 19.23 15.65 -33.54
N THR A 285 20.47 16.13 -33.36
CA THR A 285 20.92 17.46 -33.84
C THR A 285 21.86 17.38 -35.05
N GLN A 286 22.13 16.17 -35.56
CA GLN A 286 23.04 15.96 -36.69
C GLN A 286 22.28 15.36 -37.87
N PRO A 287 22.68 15.68 -39.12
CA PRO A 287 22.16 15.00 -40.30
C PRO A 287 22.39 13.49 -40.24
N GLY A 288 21.41 12.75 -40.77
CA GLY A 288 21.45 11.29 -40.85
C GLY A 288 20.08 10.62 -40.76
N ILE A 289 20.11 9.29 -40.82
CA ILE A 289 18.92 8.44 -40.71
C ILE A 289 18.84 7.93 -39.27
N TYR A 290 17.71 8.16 -38.62
CA TYR A 290 17.45 7.79 -37.23
C TYR A 290 16.24 6.87 -37.13
N THR A 291 16.34 5.83 -36.31
CA THR A 291 15.17 5.05 -35.86
C THR A 291 14.67 5.67 -34.58
N GLN A 292 13.48 6.24 -34.61
CA GLN A 292 12.76 6.69 -33.41
C GLN A 292 11.94 5.52 -32.87
N THR A 293 12.01 5.29 -31.57
CA THR A 293 11.22 4.28 -30.85
C THR A 293 10.50 4.96 -29.69
N ALA A 294 9.18 4.86 -29.63
CA ALA A 294 8.38 5.30 -28.49
C ALA A 294 7.95 4.12 -27.63
N THR A 295 8.06 4.28 -26.32
CA THR A 295 7.68 3.28 -25.31
C THR A 295 6.90 3.94 -24.19
N VAL A 296 5.92 3.25 -23.63
CA VAL A 296 5.18 3.69 -22.44
C VAL A 296 5.67 2.94 -21.20
N SER A 297 5.64 3.62 -20.06
CA SER A 297 5.96 3.04 -18.76
C SER A 297 4.97 3.50 -17.68
N GLY A 298 5.12 2.98 -16.46
CA GLY A 298 4.26 3.32 -15.33
C GLY A 298 2.95 2.54 -15.31
N ASN A 299 1.82 3.24 -15.16
CA ASN A 299 0.47 2.66 -15.03
C ASN A 299 -0.08 1.98 -16.28
N TYR A 300 0.60 2.17 -17.41
CA TYR A 300 0.20 1.64 -18.71
C TYR A 300 1.33 0.83 -19.32
N SER A 301 0.96 -0.16 -20.14
CA SER A 301 1.91 -0.98 -20.89
C SER A 301 1.29 -1.36 -22.24
N CYS A 302 1.99 -1.08 -23.33
CA CYS A 302 1.59 -1.49 -24.67
C CYS A 302 2.82 -1.77 -25.55
N GLU A 303 2.58 -2.24 -26.76
CA GLU A 303 3.65 -2.42 -27.74
C GLU A 303 4.32 -1.09 -28.07
N LYS A 304 5.64 -1.14 -28.26
CA LYS A 304 6.42 0.01 -28.71
C LYS A 304 6.14 0.29 -30.18
N ILE A 305 6.14 1.55 -30.57
CA ILE A 305 6.05 1.97 -31.98
C ILE A 305 7.40 2.49 -32.45
N THR A 306 7.71 2.27 -33.73
CA THR A 306 8.97 2.71 -34.34
C THR A 306 8.72 3.39 -35.67
N ARG A 307 9.45 4.47 -35.96
CA ARG A 307 9.49 5.11 -37.28
C ARG A 307 10.91 5.52 -37.66
N THR A 308 11.12 5.74 -38.95
CA THR A 308 12.38 6.26 -39.48
C THR A 308 12.26 7.76 -39.68
N ILE A 309 13.25 8.51 -39.22
CA ILE A 309 13.39 9.95 -39.42
C ILE A 309 14.66 10.17 -40.24
N VAL A 310 14.57 11.04 -41.24
CA VAL A 310 15.73 11.48 -42.03
C VAL A 310 15.92 12.98 -41.80
N ILE A 311 17.08 13.35 -41.28
CA ILE A 311 17.51 14.74 -41.10
C ILE A 311 18.54 15.06 -42.17
N ASN A 312 18.23 16.03 -43.03
CA ASN A 312 19.08 16.49 -44.14
C ASN A 312 20.05 17.59 -43.70
#